data_AF-A0A934ISD6-F1
#
_entry.id   AF-A0A934ISD6-F1
#
_cell.length_a   1.000
_cell.length_b   1.000
_cell.length_c   1.000
_cell.angle_alpha   90.00
_cell.angle_beta   90.00
_cell.angle_gamma   90.00
#
_symmetry.space_group_name_H-M   'P 1'
#
loop_
_entity.id
_entity.type
_entity.pdbx_description
1 polymer ?
#
loop_
_entity_poly.entity_id
_entity_poly.type
_entity_poly.pdbx_seq_one_letter_code
_entity_poly.pdbx_strand_id
1 'polypeptide(L)'
;MAYTFMESDTHCLLIAEVTMIWRKPDSGDKFAPYKNPLTYLHLIEFCSHWDYYTVRNRATVSMTHQSVPGRTITDARGFGTASVIYRGQTYAQEQVLLYHGAGYPPRFVVSQGGRVLPQGMNVQNLGDRARFVSFNATATDIICYNVGTSSDADLPALTVSYDVLVFKDASEVPVGPQLPMFWATDTRAIMGRGRFDTNTTTMRRGTGADSPFFLALAASFDFDVGRMRVVLPNGSIITEPGYAGGFTGAPFQRIFA
;
A
#
# COMPACT_ATOMS: atom_id res chain seq x y z
N MET A 1 36.33 1.45 -20.74
CA MET A 1 35.05 1.89 -20.15
C MET A 1 35.13 3.39 -19.94
N ALA A 2 34.21 4.16 -20.52
CA ALA A 2 34.13 5.59 -20.30
C ALA A 2 33.28 5.84 -19.04
N TYR A 3 33.88 6.43 -18.00
CA TYR A 3 33.16 6.83 -16.80
C TYR A 3 32.75 8.29 -16.94
N THR A 4 31.48 8.60 -16.69
CA THR A 4 31.00 9.98 -16.60
C THR A 4 31.01 10.38 -15.12
N PHE A 5 31.61 11.52 -14.82
CA PHE A 5 31.73 12.08 -13.48
C PHE A 5 30.69 13.20 -13.31
N MET A 6 29.93 13.14 -12.23
CA MET A 6 29.06 14.24 -11.80
C MET A 6 29.36 14.56 -10.33
N GLU A 7 29.47 15.85 -10.01
CA GLU A 7 29.83 16.37 -8.69
C GLU A 7 28.65 17.15 -8.10
N SER A 8 28.42 16.97 -6.80
CA SER A 8 27.68 17.91 -5.95
C SER A 8 28.59 18.37 -4.81
N ASP A 9 28.15 19.37 -4.04
CA ASP A 9 28.94 19.92 -2.93
C ASP A 9 29.33 18.86 -1.87
N THR A 10 28.59 17.75 -1.79
CA THR A 10 28.76 16.70 -0.78
C THR A 10 29.16 15.32 -1.34
N HIS A 11 29.06 15.07 -2.66
CA HIS A 11 29.20 13.73 -3.23
C HIS A 11 29.97 13.71 -4.56
N CYS A 12 30.73 12.63 -4.78
CA CYS A 12 31.38 12.33 -6.06
C CYS A 12 30.72 11.09 -6.69
N LEU A 13 30.08 11.26 -7.86
CA LEU A 13 29.34 10.18 -8.53
C LEU A 13 30.20 9.49 -9.60
N LEU A 14 30.27 8.15 -9.53
CA LEU A 14 30.82 7.30 -10.58
C LEU A 14 29.65 6.62 -11.33
N ILE A 15 29.40 6.98 -12.59
CA ILE A 15 28.41 6.29 -13.41
C ILE A 15 29.04 5.03 -14.00
N ALA A 16 28.98 3.94 -13.25
CA ALA A 16 28.97 2.58 -13.76
C ALA A 16 27.96 1.79 -12.92
N GLU A 17 26.79 1.52 -13.50
CA GLU A 17 25.65 0.82 -12.88
C GLU A 17 25.27 1.28 -11.46
N VAL A 18 24.88 2.56 -11.34
CA VAL A 18 23.90 3.21 -10.41
C VAL A 18 23.78 2.75 -8.94
N THR A 19 24.71 1.99 -8.38
CA THR A 19 24.52 1.36 -7.07
C THR A 19 25.36 1.97 -5.96
N MET A 20 26.52 2.56 -6.26
CA MET A 20 27.47 3.02 -5.23
C MET A 20 28.00 4.44 -5.52
N ILE A 21 27.91 5.32 -4.54
CA ILE A 21 28.45 6.69 -4.52
C ILE A 21 29.51 6.78 -3.44
N TRP A 22 30.53 7.62 -3.62
CA TRP A 22 31.46 7.96 -2.55
C TRP A 22 31.11 9.32 -1.96
N ARG A 23 31.02 9.41 -0.63
CA ARG A 23 31.07 10.71 0.06
C ARG A 23 32.40 11.39 -0.22
N LYS A 24 32.36 12.72 -0.33
CA LYS A 24 33.57 13.53 -0.43
C LYS A 24 34.41 13.33 0.85
N PRO A 25 35.69 12.94 0.73
CA PRO A 25 36.57 12.81 1.89
C PRO A 25 36.90 14.19 2.49
N ASP A 26 37.02 14.26 3.81
CA ASP A 26 37.45 15.47 4.53
C ASP A 26 38.90 15.89 4.21
N SER A 27 39.68 14.99 3.60
CA SER A 27 41.07 15.25 3.18
C SER A 27 41.20 16.28 2.05
N GLY A 28 40.10 16.68 1.41
CA GLY A 28 40.09 17.58 0.25
C GLY A 28 40.61 16.95 -1.04
N ASP A 29 41.29 15.80 -0.98
CA ASP A 29 41.67 15.01 -2.14
C ASP A 29 40.48 14.16 -2.61
N LYS A 30 39.75 14.70 -3.60
CA LYS A 30 38.57 14.06 -4.21
C LYS A 30 38.84 12.69 -4.83
N PHE A 31 40.10 12.33 -5.07
CA PHE A 31 40.50 11.02 -5.59
C PHE A 31 41.07 10.11 -4.49
N ALA A 32 41.10 10.54 -3.23
CA ALA A 32 41.62 9.72 -2.14
C ALA A 32 40.96 8.33 -2.06
N PRO A 33 39.64 8.17 -2.27
CA PRO A 33 39.01 6.86 -2.28
C PRO A 33 39.42 5.99 -3.48
N TYR A 34 39.89 6.59 -4.58
CA TYR A 34 40.43 5.84 -5.71
C TYR A 34 41.88 5.42 -5.47
N LYS A 35 42.68 6.30 -4.87
CA LYS A 35 44.10 6.04 -4.58
C LYS A 35 44.28 4.99 -3.48
N ASN A 36 43.40 5.01 -2.48
CA ASN A 36 43.48 4.12 -1.32
C ASN A 36 42.10 3.51 -0.99
N PRO A 37 41.51 2.70 -1.88
CA PRO A 37 40.12 2.27 -1.77
C PRO A 37 39.82 1.54 -0.46
N LEU A 38 40.75 0.71 0.03
CA LEU A 38 40.61 -0.01 1.29
C LEU A 38 40.49 0.93 2.51
N THR A 39 41.23 2.04 2.51
CA THR A 39 41.20 3.03 3.60
C THR A 39 39.87 3.80 3.63
N TYR A 40 39.25 4.00 2.46
CA TYR A 40 38.08 4.85 2.33
C TYR A 40 36.76 4.06 2.17
N LEU A 41 36.74 2.73 2.29
CA LEU A 41 35.52 1.91 2.18
C LEU A 41 34.35 2.43 3.05
N HIS A 42 34.65 3.10 4.16
CA HIS A 42 33.68 3.72 5.05
C HIS A 42 32.93 4.93 4.44
N LEU A 43 33.41 5.50 3.33
CA LEU A 43 32.80 6.62 2.59
C LEU A 43 31.88 6.16 1.46
N ILE A 44 31.82 4.86 1.16
CA ILE A 44 30.86 4.31 0.20
C ILE A 44 29.45 4.48 0.75
N GLU A 45 28.53 4.91 -0.10
CA GLU A 45 27.09 4.96 0.13
C GLU A 45 26.36 4.28 -1.03
N PHE A 46 25.22 3.65 -0.74
CA PHE A 46 24.34 3.15 -1.80
C PHE A 46 23.52 4.30 -2.40
N CYS A 47 23.54 4.40 -3.74
CA CYS A 47 22.87 5.49 -4.48
C CYS A 47 21.34 5.40 -4.42
N SER A 48 20.81 4.22 -4.15
CA SER A 48 19.38 4.00 -3.99
C SER A 48 19.02 4.04 -2.52
N HIS A 49 17.97 4.79 -2.19
CA HIS A 49 17.19 4.59 -0.95
C HIS A 49 16.72 3.13 -0.92
N TRP A 50 17.56 2.22 -0.43
CA TRP A 50 17.23 0.83 -0.14
C TRP A 50 16.33 0.79 1.08
N ASP A 51 15.14 1.37 0.97
CA ASP A 51 14.09 1.20 1.96
C ASP A 51 13.26 0.00 1.52
N TYR A 52 13.80 -1.19 1.80
CA TYR A 52 12.98 -2.39 1.73
C TYR A 52 11.83 -2.19 2.71
N TYR A 53 10.61 -2.16 2.18
CA TYR A 53 9.40 -2.11 2.98
C TYR A 53 9.39 -3.30 3.95
N THR A 54 9.82 -3.02 5.17
CA THR A 54 9.95 -4.02 6.23
C THR A 54 8.61 -4.11 6.92
N VAL A 55 8.10 -5.32 7.08
CA VAL A 55 6.80 -5.56 7.71
C VAL A 55 6.93 -5.35 9.22
N ARG A 56 6.04 -4.52 9.76
CA ARG A 56 5.83 -4.34 11.20
C ARG A 56 4.78 -5.30 11.72
N ASN A 57 3.60 -5.28 11.11
CA ASN A 57 2.47 -6.14 11.47
C ASN A 57 1.89 -6.79 10.22
N ARG A 58 1.43 -8.04 10.39
CA ARG A 58 0.60 -8.75 9.42
C ARG A 58 -0.53 -9.42 10.19
N ALA A 59 -1.76 -9.22 9.75
CA ALA A 59 -2.92 -9.85 10.37
C ALA A 59 -4.03 -10.11 9.35
N THR A 60 -4.80 -11.16 9.60
CA THR A 60 -6.10 -11.37 8.95
C THR A 60 -7.18 -11.04 9.97
N VAL A 61 -8.03 -10.07 9.68
CA VAL A 61 -9.04 -9.53 10.61
C VAL A 61 -10.44 -9.70 10.02
N SER A 62 -11.34 -10.28 10.81
CA SER A 62 -12.76 -10.33 10.48
C SER A 62 -13.47 -9.09 11.00
N MET A 63 -14.12 -8.33 10.11
CA MET A 63 -14.86 -7.11 10.44
C MET A 63 -16.31 -7.26 9.99
N THR A 64 -17.25 -6.95 10.88
CA THR A 64 -18.68 -6.94 10.57
C THR A 64 -19.15 -5.51 10.32
N HIS A 65 -19.58 -5.27 9.09
CA HIS A 65 -20.31 -4.08 8.70
C HIS A 65 -21.79 -4.25 9.01
N GLN A 66 -22.35 -3.33 9.77
CA GLN A 66 -23.76 -3.36 10.18
C GLN A 66 -24.71 -3.20 9.00
N SER A 67 -25.94 -3.71 9.12
CA SER A 67 -26.98 -3.48 8.12
C SER A 67 -27.28 -1.99 7.99
N VAL A 68 -27.61 -1.56 6.77
CA VAL A 68 -28.17 -0.23 6.51
C VAL A 68 -29.66 -0.42 6.27
N PRO A 69 -30.53 0.02 7.19
CA PRO A 69 -31.97 -0.14 7.02
C PRO A 69 -32.44 0.52 5.73
N GLY A 70 -33.41 -0.11 5.07
CA GLY A 70 -34.17 0.50 3.99
C GLY A 70 -34.99 1.68 4.50
N ARG A 71 -35.72 2.31 3.59
CA ARG A 71 -36.61 3.41 3.94
C ARG A 71 -37.61 3.00 5.05
N THR A 72 -37.83 3.89 6.01
CA THR A 72 -38.96 3.80 6.95
C THR A 72 -40.04 4.76 6.45
N ILE A 73 -41.18 4.24 5.99
CA ILE A 73 -42.33 5.07 5.64
C ILE A 73 -43.07 5.41 6.93
N THR A 74 -42.98 6.66 7.38
CA THR A 74 -43.88 7.19 8.41
C THR A 74 -44.81 8.18 7.75
N ASP A 75 -45.90 7.67 7.16
CA ASP A 75 -46.94 8.55 6.64
C ASP A 75 -47.78 9.09 7.80
N ALA A 76 -47.57 10.36 8.14
CA ALA A 76 -48.34 11.05 9.16
C ALA A 76 -49.34 12.06 8.57
N ARG A 77 -49.54 12.12 7.24
CA ARG A 77 -50.48 13.09 6.66
C ARG A 77 -51.19 12.51 5.44
N GLY A 78 -52.42 12.06 5.67
CA GLY A 78 -53.40 11.68 4.64
C GLY A 78 -53.83 12.85 3.76
N PHE A 79 -52.93 13.34 2.90
CA PHE A 79 -53.23 14.34 1.88
C PHE A 79 -52.53 14.02 0.56
N GLY A 80 -53.32 13.51 -0.39
CA GLY A 80 -53.11 13.71 -1.82
C GLY A 80 -51.98 12.92 -2.48
N THR A 81 -52.26 12.46 -3.69
CA THR A 81 -51.43 11.63 -4.58
C THR A 81 -50.18 12.37 -5.10
N ALA A 82 -49.29 12.81 -4.21
CA ALA A 82 -47.97 13.27 -4.58
C ALA A 82 -46.99 12.08 -4.51
N SER A 83 -46.42 11.69 -5.65
CA SER A 83 -45.37 10.66 -5.70
C SER A 83 -44.07 11.25 -5.15
N VAL A 84 -43.86 11.14 -3.83
CA VAL A 84 -42.60 11.53 -3.19
C VAL A 84 -41.57 10.43 -3.42
N ILE A 85 -40.48 10.76 -4.13
CA ILE A 85 -39.33 9.85 -4.28
C ILE A 85 -38.52 9.91 -2.98
N TYR A 86 -38.78 8.96 -2.08
CA TYR A 86 -37.97 8.77 -0.88
C TYR A 86 -36.67 8.06 -1.25
N ARG A 87 -35.54 8.73 -1.04
CA ARG A 87 -34.21 8.11 -1.13
C ARG A 87 -34.01 7.21 0.09
N GLY A 88 -33.38 6.04 -0.08
CA GLY A 88 -33.06 5.15 1.05
C GLY A 88 -32.09 5.81 2.04
N GLN A 89 -31.62 5.05 3.03
CA GLN A 89 -30.73 5.60 4.05
C GLN A 89 -29.27 5.60 3.57
N THR A 90 -28.53 6.62 3.98
CA THR A 90 -27.06 6.61 3.88
C THR A 90 -26.49 6.50 5.28
N TYR A 91 -25.48 5.65 5.41
CA TYR A 91 -24.81 5.36 6.65
C TYR A 91 -23.32 5.57 6.48
N ALA A 92 -22.68 6.19 7.46
CA ALA A 92 -21.23 6.31 7.53
C ALA A 92 -20.76 5.90 8.93
N GLN A 93 -19.73 5.08 9.01
CA GLN A 93 -19.17 4.59 10.27
C GLN A 93 -17.66 4.44 10.17
N GLU A 94 -16.99 4.78 11.27
CA GLU A 94 -15.59 4.45 11.49
C GLU A 94 -15.46 3.27 12.44
N GLN A 95 -14.61 2.31 12.07
CA GLN A 95 -14.31 1.14 12.89
C GLN A 95 -12.81 0.88 12.87
N VAL A 96 -12.22 0.55 14.02
CA VAL A 96 -10.82 0.10 14.07
C VAL A 96 -10.72 -1.27 13.40
N LEU A 97 -9.87 -1.38 12.39
CA LEU A 97 -9.56 -2.65 11.72
C LEU A 97 -8.40 -3.36 12.40
N LEU A 98 -7.32 -2.64 12.75
CA LEU A 98 -6.14 -3.24 13.37
C LEU A 98 -5.42 -2.23 14.27
N TYR A 99 -5.13 -2.62 15.51
CA TYR A 99 -4.19 -1.91 16.37
C TYR A 99 -2.75 -2.34 16.07
N HIS A 100 -1.89 -1.40 15.63
CA HIS A 100 -0.49 -1.65 15.28
C HIS A 100 0.53 -0.94 16.18
N GLY A 101 0.10 0.09 16.95
CA GLY A 101 0.91 0.76 17.97
C GLY A 101 2.27 1.26 17.46
N ALA A 102 2.31 1.95 16.31
CA ALA A 102 3.57 2.42 15.73
C ALA A 102 4.09 3.73 16.33
N GLY A 103 3.20 4.55 16.91
CA GLY A 103 3.53 5.89 17.39
C GLY A 103 3.60 6.94 16.27
N TYR A 104 3.38 6.54 15.01
CA TYR A 104 3.26 7.40 13.83
C TYR A 104 2.31 6.72 12.82
N PRO A 105 1.76 7.42 11.82
CA PRO A 105 0.94 6.83 10.76
C PRO A 105 1.80 6.03 9.75
N PRO A 106 1.82 4.68 9.80
CA PRO A 106 2.64 3.88 8.89
C PRO A 106 2.06 3.83 7.48
N ARG A 107 2.91 3.45 6.53
CA ARG A 107 2.43 2.92 5.24
C ARG A 107 1.82 1.54 5.48
N PHE A 108 0.73 1.23 4.78
CA PHE A 108 0.02 -0.03 4.96
C PHE A 108 -0.68 -0.45 3.66
N VAL A 109 -1.10 -1.72 3.59
CA VAL A 109 -1.91 -2.28 2.52
C VAL A 109 -3.00 -3.15 3.15
N VAL A 110 -4.23 -3.02 2.64
CA VAL A 110 -5.35 -3.90 2.98
C VAL A 110 -5.78 -4.68 1.74
N SER A 111 -6.01 -5.97 1.89
CA SER A 111 -6.57 -6.83 0.85
C SER A 111 -7.75 -7.64 1.39
N GLN A 112 -8.58 -8.16 0.49
CA GLN A 112 -9.73 -9.01 0.78
C GLN A 112 -9.77 -10.11 -0.27
N GLY A 113 -9.79 -11.38 0.13
CA GLY A 113 -9.96 -12.49 -0.81
C GLY A 113 -8.94 -12.51 -1.94
N GLY A 114 -7.68 -12.16 -1.66
CA GLY A 114 -6.62 -12.14 -2.67
C GLY A 114 -6.49 -10.87 -3.51
N ARG A 115 -7.26 -9.81 -3.24
CA ARG A 115 -7.17 -8.53 -3.96
C ARG A 115 -6.89 -7.36 -3.02
N VAL A 116 -5.91 -6.52 -3.35
CA VAL A 116 -5.70 -5.23 -2.67
C VAL A 116 -6.94 -4.36 -2.87
N LEU A 117 -7.37 -3.69 -1.82
CA LEU A 117 -8.52 -2.79 -1.85
C LEU A 117 -8.05 -1.33 -1.99
N PRO A 118 -8.35 -0.67 -3.12
CA PRO A 118 -8.21 0.77 -3.23
C PRO A 118 -9.12 1.51 -2.26
N GLN A 119 -8.84 2.80 -2.08
CA GLN A 119 -9.73 3.68 -1.33
C GLN A 119 -11.09 3.78 -2.04
N GLY A 120 -12.17 3.76 -1.27
CA GLY A 120 -13.54 3.83 -1.79
C GLY A 120 -14.01 2.56 -2.52
N MET A 121 -13.37 1.41 -2.31
CA MET A 121 -13.74 0.18 -3.02
C MET A 121 -15.10 -0.35 -2.56
N ASN A 122 -15.92 -0.78 -3.53
CA ASN A 122 -17.18 -1.45 -3.26
C ASN A 122 -16.95 -2.88 -2.71
N VAL A 123 -17.46 -3.16 -1.52
CA VAL A 123 -17.38 -4.48 -0.85
C VAL A 123 -18.70 -5.23 -0.81
N GLN A 124 -19.81 -4.56 -1.14
CA GLN A 124 -21.14 -5.16 -1.22
C GLN A 124 -21.97 -4.37 -2.24
N ASN A 125 -22.52 -5.04 -3.25
CA ASN A 125 -23.45 -4.45 -4.20
C ASN A 125 -24.69 -5.35 -4.32
N LEU A 126 -25.87 -4.78 -4.09
CA LEU A 126 -27.15 -5.47 -4.18
C LEU A 126 -28.17 -4.60 -4.92
N GLY A 127 -27.98 -4.45 -6.24
CA GLY A 127 -28.84 -3.66 -7.11
C GLY A 127 -28.56 -2.17 -6.95
N ASP A 128 -29.50 -1.43 -6.38
CA ASP A 128 -29.40 0.00 -6.08
C ASP A 128 -28.80 0.30 -4.69
N ARG A 129 -28.34 -0.73 -3.98
CA ARG A 129 -27.74 -0.65 -2.64
C ARG A 129 -26.27 -1.03 -2.71
N ALA A 130 -25.41 -0.30 -2.01
CA ALA A 130 -23.98 -0.55 -2.06
C ALA A 130 -23.29 -0.22 -0.74
N ARG A 131 -22.13 -0.86 -0.51
CA ARG A 131 -21.20 -0.54 0.56
C ARG A 131 -19.82 -0.28 0.00
N PHE A 132 -19.22 0.81 0.42
CA PHE A 132 -17.89 1.24 0.07
C PHE A 132 -17.03 1.33 1.32
N VAL A 133 -15.75 0.97 1.20
CA VAL A 133 -14.80 1.08 2.30
C VAL A 133 -13.58 1.89 1.88
N SER A 134 -13.04 2.64 2.84
CA SER A 134 -11.75 3.32 2.75
C SER A 134 -10.97 3.02 4.02
N PHE A 135 -9.65 3.03 3.95
CA PHE A 135 -8.80 2.74 5.10
C PHE A 135 -7.84 3.89 5.35
N ASN A 136 -7.59 4.22 6.61
CA ASN A 136 -6.60 5.20 7.01
C ASN A 136 -5.71 4.64 8.10
N ALA A 137 -4.46 5.10 8.17
CA ALA A 137 -3.57 4.82 9.29
C ALA A 137 -3.47 6.02 10.22
N THR A 138 -3.44 5.75 11.51
CA THR A 138 -3.16 6.71 12.57
C THR A 138 -1.87 6.31 13.29
N ALA A 139 -1.50 7.01 14.37
CA ALA A 139 -0.34 6.61 15.17
C ALA A 139 -0.44 5.19 15.73
N THR A 140 -1.65 4.72 16.00
CA THR A 140 -1.90 3.46 16.72
C THR A 140 -2.70 2.44 15.92
N ASP A 141 -3.55 2.91 15.00
CA ASP A 141 -4.60 2.09 14.39
C ASP A 141 -4.67 2.23 12.87
N ILE A 142 -5.05 1.12 12.22
CA ILE A 142 -5.68 1.13 10.90
C ILE A 142 -7.18 1.24 11.10
N ILE A 143 -7.79 2.29 10.58
CA ILE A 143 -9.21 2.61 10.68
C ILE A 143 -9.87 2.29 9.34
N CYS A 144 -11.03 1.64 9.38
CA CYS A 144 -11.93 1.43 8.25
C CYS A 144 -13.06 2.46 8.31
N TYR A 145 -13.18 3.26 7.25
CA TYR A 145 -14.32 4.12 6.97
C TYR A 145 -15.28 3.34 6.07
N ASN A 146 -16.46 3.08 6.58
CA ASN A 146 -17.52 2.35 5.90
C ASN A 146 -18.63 3.32 5.52
N VAL A 147 -18.99 3.37 4.24
CA VAL A 147 -20.14 4.11 3.73
C VAL A 147 -21.10 3.14 3.05
N GLY A 148 -22.34 3.09 3.51
CA GLY A 148 -23.38 2.24 2.93
C GLY A 148 -24.59 3.06 2.49
N THR A 149 -25.19 2.66 1.38
CA THR A 149 -26.44 3.23 0.87
C THR A 149 -27.48 2.13 0.68
N SER A 150 -28.67 2.34 1.23
CA SER A 150 -29.84 1.48 1.03
C SER A 150 -30.87 2.13 0.10
N SER A 151 -31.95 1.41 -0.20
CA SER A 151 -33.06 1.87 -1.02
C SER A 151 -34.39 1.66 -0.28
N ASP A 152 -35.38 1.05 -0.92
CA ASP A 152 -36.60 0.60 -0.25
C ASP A 152 -36.40 -0.70 0.55
N ALA A 153 -35.30 -1.42 0.30
CA ALA A 153 -34.90 -2.61 1.03
C ALA A 153 -33.60 -2.39 1.81
N ASP A 154 -33.44 -3.17 2.89
CA ASP A 154 -32.23 -3.18 3.71
C ASP A 154 -31.01 -3.59 2.89
N LEU A 155 -29.88 -2.94 3.14
CA LEU A 155 -28.57 -3.51 2.81
C LEU A 155 -28.16 -4.39 4.01
N PRO A 156 -28.12 -5.73 3.87
CA PRO A 156 -27.84 -6.61 5.00
C PRO A 156 -26.43 -6.41 5.54
N ALA A 157 -26.25 -6.79 6.80
CA ALA A 157 -24.93 -6.83 7.42
C ALA A 157 -23.99 -7.75 6.60
N LEU A 158 -22.72 -7.40 6.55
CA LEU A 158 -21.69 -8.19 5.86
C LEU A 158 -20.48 -8.34 6.77
N THR A 159 -20.05 -9.57 6.99
CA THR A 159 -18.77 -9.87 7.63
C THR A 159 -17.73 -10.13 6.55
N VAL A 160 -16.63 -9.38 6.60
CA VAL A 160 -15.53 -9.45 5.64
C VAL A 160 -14.24 -9.78 6.37
N SER A 161 -13.47 -10.71 5.82
CA SER A 161 -12.10 -10.98 6.26
C SER A 161 -11.12 -10.14 5.44
N TYR A 162 -10.37 -9.29 6.12
CA TYR A 162 -9.35 -8.41 5.54
C TYR A 162 -7.95 -8.89 5.93
N ASP A 163 -7.04 -8.96 4.97
CA ASP A 163 -5.61 -9.12 5.25
C ASP A 163 -4.96 -7.73 5.29
N VAL A 164 -4.26 -7.44 6.38
CA VAL A 164 -3.63 -6.14 6.64
C VAL A 164 -2.13 -6.33 6.77
N LEU A 165 -1.37 -5.54 6.00
CA LEU A 165 0.07 -5.38 6.14
C LEU A 165 0.40 -3.96 6.55
N VAL A 166 1.21 -3.81 7.60
CA VAL A 166 1.70 -2.52 8.09
C VAL A 166 3.22 -2.51 7.97
N PHE A 167 3.77 -1.44 7.41
CA PHE A 167 5.21 -1.29 7.20
C PHE A 167 5.87 -0.42 8.26
N LYS A 168 7.11 -0.77 8.59
CA LYS A 168 8.00 0.08 9.37
C LYS A 168 8.33 1.35 8.60
N ASP A 169 8.48 2.45 9.33
CA ASP A 169 9.10 3.65 8.78
C ASP A 169 10.63 3.46 8.73
N ALA A 170 11.30 4.22 7.87
CA ALA A 170 12.75 4.17 7.75
C ALA A 170 13.45 4.47 9.09
N SER A 171 12.84 5.29 9.96
CA SER A 171 13.36 5.59 11.29
C SER A 171 13.40 4.40 12.26
N GLU A 172 12.59 3.36 12.03
CA GLU A 172 12.56 2.17 12.88
C GLU A 172 13.54 1.07 12.46
N VAL A 173 14.06 1.18 11.23
CA VAL A 173 15.05 0.23 10.72
C VAL A 173 16.40 0.67 11.27
N PRO A 174 17.09 -0.16 12.07
CA PRO A 174 18.40 0.19 12.59
C PRO A 174 19.37 0.39 11.43
N VAL A 175 19.69 1.65 11.13
CA VAL A 175 20.65 2.03 10.09
C VAL A 175 21.76 2.89 10.68
N GLY A 176 23.00 2.70 10.23
CA GLY A 176 24.08 3.60 10.62
C GLY A 176 25.50 3.07 10.43
N PRO A 177 26.52 3.94 10.59
CA PRO A 177 27.93 3.61 10.39
C PRO A 177 28.45 2.44 11.22
N GLN A 178 27.79 2.12 12.33
CA GLN A 178 28.10 1.01 13.21
C GLN A 178 27.75 -0.36 12.59
N LEU A 179 26.89 -0.40 11.57
CA LEU A 179 26.52 -1.63 10.87
C LEU A 179 27.38 -1.81 9.62
N PRO A 180 27.71 -3.08 9.27
CA PRO A 180 28.55 -3.36 8.11
C PRO A 180 27.88 -2.90 6.82
N MET A 181 28.69 -2.43 5.87
CA MET A 181 28.22 -2.12 4.52
C MET A 181 27.71 -3.38 3.83
N PHE A 182 28.46 -4.47 3.99
CA PHE A 182 28.12 -5.82 3.56
C PHE A 182 28.63 -6.78 4.60
N TRP A 183 27.76 -7.68 5.06
CA TRP A 183 28.13 -8.77 5.93
C TRP A 183 27.17 -9.92 5.73
N ALA A 184 27.72 -11.12 5.65
CA ALA A 184 26.92 -12.33 5.49
C ALA A 184 27.53 -13.46 6.33
N THR A 185 26.65 -14.25 6.91
CA THR A 185 26.92 -15.56 7.50
C THR A 185 26.03 -16.58 6.79
N ASP A 186 26.16 -17.85 7.17
CA ASP A 186 25.33 -18.94 6.62
C ASP A 186 23.82 -18.74 6.84
N THR A 187 23.43 -17.91 7.82
CA THR A 187 22.03 -17.73 8.25
C THR A 187 21.54 -16.29 8.18
N ARG A 188 22.43 -15.31 7.96
CA ARG A 188 22.05 -13.89 7.98
C ARG A 188 22.89 -13.08 7.01
N ALA A 189 22.24 -12.23 6.23
CA ALA A 189 22.91 -11.19 5.45
C ALA A 189 22.41 -9.80 5.87
N ILE A 190 23.36 -8.88 6.03
CA ILE A 190 23.13 -7.45 6.25
C ILE A 190 23.78 -6.70 5.09
N MET A 191 23.03 -5.77 4.48
CA MET A 191 23.54 -4.90 3.43
C MET A 191 23.11 -3.45 3.66
N GLY A 192 23.91 -2.53 3.13
CA GLY A 192 23.60 -1.11 3.14
C GLY A 192 23.48 -0.54 4.55
N ARG A 193 24.34 -0.98 5.48
CA ARG A 193 24.35 -0.54 6.88
C ARG A 193 23.06 -0.84 7.64
N GLY A 194 22.47 -2.02 7.44
CA GLY A 194 21.24 -2.44 8.13
C GLY A 194 19.94 -2.18 7.37
N ARG A 195 20.02 -1.48 6.23
CA ARG A 195 18.87 -1.22 5.35
C ARG A 195 18.23 -2.50 4.81
N PHE A 196 19.04 -3.52 4.60
CA PHE A 196 18.59 -4.89 4.36
C PHE A 196 19.15 -5.79 5.45
N ASP A 197 18.27 -6.57 6.06
CA ASP A 197 18.62 -7.61 7.02
C ASP A 197 17.70 -8.80 6.81
N THR A 198 18.27 -9.96 6.49
CA THR A 198 17.48 -11.19 6.25
C THR A 198 16.76 -11.70 7.49
N ASN A 199 17.11 -11.21 8.68
CA ASN A 199 16.35 -11.49 9.90
C ASN A 199 15.06 -10.66 10.03
N THR A 200 14.83 -9.73 9.10
CA THR A 200 13.61 -8.93 9.04
C THR A 200 12.75 -9.35 7.87
N THR A 201 11.43 -9.33 8.05
CA THR A 201 10.50 -9.61 6.97
C THR A 201 10.42 -8.40 6.05
N THR A 202 10.96 -8.53 4.84
CA THR A 202 11.00 -7.45 3.84
C THR A 202 10.19 -7.80 2.60
N MET A 203 9.64 -6.78 1.93
CA MET A 203 9.04 -6.93 0.62
C MET A 203 10.04 -7.49 -0.39
N ARG A 204 9.73 -8.67 -0.92
CA ARG A 204 10.40 -9.23 -2.11
C ARG A 204 9.41 -9.47 -3.24
N ARG A 205 9.92 -9.58 -4.46
CA ARG A 205 9.16 -10.07 -5.60
C ARG A 205 8.82 -11.55 -5.36
N GLY A 206 7.53 -11.88 -5.43
CA GLY A 206 7.07 -13.26 -5.29
C GLY A 206 7.19 -14.09 -6.58
N THR A 207 7.15 -15.41 -6.46
CA THR A 207 7.16 -16.35 -7.61
C THR A 207 5.93 -17.23 -7.57
N GLY A 208 5.07 -17.16 -8.60
CA GLY A 208 4.04 -18.16 -8.91
C GLY A 208 2.88 -18.34 -7.90
N ALA A 209 3.18 -18.90 -6.72
CA ALA A 209 2.20 -19.39 -5.75
C ALA A 209 1.91 -18.42 -4.59
N ASP A 210 2.59 -17.27 -4.56
CA ASP A 210 2.67 -16.48 -3.34
C ASP A 210 1.80 -15.22 -3.28
N SER A 211 1.41 -14.91 -2.03
CA SER A 211 0.80 -13.70 -1.45
C SER A 211 -0.43 -13.07 -2.12
N PRO A 212 -1.45 -12.63 -1.34
CA PRO A 212 -2.59 -11.87 -1.85
C PRO A 212 -2.27 -10.40 -2.16
N PHE A 213 -1.03 -9.96 -1.99
CA PHE A 213 -0.61 -8.57 -2.20
C PHE A 213 0.05 -8.40 -3.57
N PHE A 214 -0.30 -7.32 -4.27
CA PHE A 214 0.14 -7.06 -5.62
C PHE A 214 0.30 -5.56 -5.85
N LEU A 215 1.26 -5.18 -6.69
CA LEU A 215 1.45 -3.82 -7.16
C LEU A 215 0.95 -3.72 -8.60
N ALA A 216 0.06 -2.77 -8.87
CA ALA A 216 -0.24 -2.39 -10.25
C ALA A 216 0.96 -1.61 -10.80
N LEU A 217 1.47 -2.00 -11.98
CA LEU A 217 2.60 -1.32 -12.61
C LEU A 217 2.17 -0.08 -13.41
N ALA A 218 0.85 0.14 -13.56
CA ALA A 218 0.22 1.33 -14.13
C ALA A 218 -1.23 1.42 -13.61
N ALA A 219 -2.07 2.25 -14.22
CA ALA A 219 -3.47 2.41 -13.83
C ALA A 219 -4.21 1.06 -13.76
N SER A 220 -4.89 0.80 -12.64
CA SER A 220 -5.64 -0.45 -12.40
C SER A 220 -7.16 -0.26 -12.32
N PHE A 221 -7.64 0.98 -12.31
CA PHE A 221 -9.05 1.32 -12.37
C PHE A 221 -9.27 2.55 -13.25
N ASP A 222 -10.49 2.65 -13.76
CA ASP A 222 -10.97 3.77 -14.57
C ASP A 222 -12.42 4.10 -14.20
N PHE A 223 -12.79 5.35 -14.45
CA PHE A 223 -14.14 5.85 -14.26
C PHE A 223 -14.65 6.45 -15.57
N ASP A 224 -15.81 5.98 -16.02
CA ASP A 224 -16.48 6.51 -17.20
C ASP A 224 -17.98 6.63 -16.94
N VAL A 225 -18.56 7.80 -17.24
CA VAL A 225 -19.98 8.13 -16.99
C VAL A 225 -20.41 7.82 -15.54
N GLY A 226 -19.52 8.07 -14.57
CA GLY A 226 -19.78 7.79 -13.15
C GLY A 226 -19.87 6.31 -12.78
N ARG A 227 -19.40 5.42 -13.67
CA ARG A 227 -19.30 3.97 -13.45
C ARG A 227 -17.83 3.57 -13.37
N MET A 228 -17.56 2.54 -12.59
CA MET A 228 -16.19 2.06 -12.36
C MET A 228 -15.88 0.81 -13.17
N ARG A 229 -14.65 0.73 -13.69
CA ARG A 229 -14.02 -0.52 -14.14
C ARG A 229 -12.70 -0.69 -13.42
N VAL A 230 -12.49 -1.85 -12.79
CA VAL A 230 -11.24 -2.19 -12.13
C VAL A 230 -10.72 -3.52 -12.66
N VAL A 231 -9.43 -3.56 -12.97
CA VAL A 231 -8.70 -4.80 -13.26
C VAL A 231 -8.01 -5.22 -11.98
N LEU A 232 -8.25 -6.46 -11.58
CA LEU A 232 -7.73 -7.03 -10.35
C LEU A 232 -6.42 -7.78 -10.60
N PRO A 233 -5.57 -7.94 -9.57
CA PRO A 233 -4.28 -8.59 -9.75
C PRO A 233 -4.29 -10.05 -10.18
N ASN A 234 -5.41 -10.75 -9.97
CA ASN A 234 -5.64 -12.10 -10.46
C ASN A 234 -6.10 -12.14 -11.94
N GLY A 235 -6.10 -11.00 -12.63
CA GLY A 235 -6.55 -10.85 -14.01
C GLY A 235 -8.06 -10.73 -14.18
N SER A 236 -8.85 -10.85 -13.11
CA SER A 236 -10.29 -10.64 -13.19
C SER A 236 -10.62 -9.15 -13.35
N ILE A 237 -11.72 -8.87 -14.04
CA ILE A 237 -12.18 -7.50 -14.29
C ILE A 237 -13.54 -7.33 -13.64
N ILE A 238 -13.69 -6.32 -12.80
CA ILE A 238 -14.99 -5.88 -12.29
C ILE A 238 -15.38 -4.65 -13.10
N THR A 239 -16.46 -4.76 -13.85
CA THR A 239 -17.04 -3.65 -14.61
C THR A 239 -18.43 -3.38 -14.07
N GLU A 240 -18.68 -2.17 -13.60
CA GLU A 240 -20.02 -1.77 -13.18
C GLU A 240 -20.97 -1.70 -14.39
N PRO A 241 -22.24 -2.12 -14.23
CA PRO A 241 -23.24 -1.98 -15.28
C PRO A 241 -23.34 -0.53 -15.78
N GLY A 242 -23.18 -0.34 -17.10
CA GLY A 242 -23.24 0.97 -17.75
C GLY A 242 -21.90 1.69 -17.94
N TYR A 243 -20.78 1.10 -17.53
CA TYR A 243 -19.45 1.60 -17.91
C TYR A 243 -19.24 1.47 -19.42
N ALA A 244 -18.86 2.56 -20.11
CA ALA A 244 -18.68 2.60 -21.56
C ALA A 244 -17.23 2.88 -22.00
N GLY A 245 -16.30 3.02 -21.06
CA GLY A 245 -14.89 3.32 -21.34
C GLY A 245 -14.10 2.14 -21.94
N GLY A 246 -12.92 2.45 -22.48
CA GLY A 246 -12.05 1.50 -23.18
C GLY A 246 -10.95 0.86 -22.31
N PHE A 247 -11.02 0.99 -20.99
CA PHE A 247 -9.90 0.64 -20.10
C PHE A 247 -9.60 -0.87 -20.04
N THR A 248 -8.37 -1.24 -20.36
CA THR A 248 -7.89 -2.63 -20.37
C THR A 248 -7.12 -3.05 -19.12
N GLY A 249 -6.69 -2.10 -18.29
CA GLY A 249 -5.89 -2.34 -17.09
C GLY A 249 -4.40 -2.56 -17.33
N ALA A 250 -3.64 -2.45 -16.24
CA ALA A 250 -2.20 -2.65 -16.19
C ALA A 250 -1.80 -4.09 -15.81
N PRO A 251 -0.58 -4.52 -16.15
CA PRO A 251 0.00 -5.72 -15.57
C PRO A 251 0.26 -5.53 -14.07
N PHE A 252 0.20 -6.63 -13.32
CA PHE A 252 0.44 -6.66 -11.88
C PHE A 252 1.70 -7.43 -11.54
N GLN A 253 2.44 -6.93 -10.56
CA GLN A 253 3.53 -7.66 -9.92
C GLN A 253 3.06 -8.16 -8.55
N ARG A 254 3.19 -9.46 -8.30
CA ARG A 254 2.93 -10.01 -6.96
C ARG A 254 3.99 -9.54 -5.97
N ILE A 255 3.55 -9.17 -4.77
CA ILE A 255 4.40 -8.72 -3.67
C ILE A 255 4.31 -9.78 -2.57
N PHE A 256 5.46 -10.33 -2.21
CA PHE A 256 5.68 -11.41 -1.25
C PHE A 256 5.40 -12.83 -1.74
N ALA A 257 6.20 -13.69 -1.11
CA ALA A 257 6.47 -15.10 -1.17
C ALA A 257 7.46 -15.35 -0.04
#